data_AF-G5DZ27-F1
#
_entry.id   AF-G5DZ27-F1
#
_cell.length_a   1.000
_cell.length_b   1.000
_cell.length_c   1.000
_cell.angle_alpha   90.00
_cell.angle_beta   90.00
_cell.angle_gamma   90.00
#
_symmetry.space_group_name_H-M   'P 1'
#
loop_
_entity.id
_entity.type
_entity.pdbx_description
1 polymer ?
#
loop_
_entity_poly.entity_id
_entity_poly.type
_entity_poly.pdbx_seq_one_letter_code
_entity_poly.pdbx_strand_id
1 'polypeptide(L)'
;LKVFKTLNEFKNRDKYIKDDYRFKDRFSKLNPRKIIRMWAEKEMHNLKRMQSAGIACPEAVLLKKHVLVMSFIGKDQIPAPTLKGAKLGLEESKQA
;
A
#
# COMPACT_ATOMS: atom_id res chain seq x y z
N LEU A 1 1.15 -9.83 5.47
CA LEU A 1 -0.21 -9.88 4.87
C LEU A 1 -0.93 -8.56 5.15
N LYS A 2 -1.48 -7.88 4.13
CA LYS A 2 -2.20 -6.61 4.26
C LYS A 2 -3.68 -6.81 3.90
N VAL A 3 -4.58 -6.51 4.85
CA VAL A 3 -6.04 -6.63 4.66
C VAL A 3 -6.66 -5.23 4.63
N PHE A 4 -7.32 -4.89 3.53
CA PHE A 4 -7.95 -3.58 3.39
C PHE A 4 -9.31 -3.55 4.10
N LYS A 5 -9.44 -2.69 5.12
CA LYS A 5 -10.65 -2.58 5.95
C LYS A 5 -11.84 -2.06 5.15
N THR A 6 -13.00 -2.68 5.36
CA THR A 6 -14.25 -2.35 4.65
C THR A 6 -15.09 -1.25 5.29
N LEU A 7 -14.75 -0.87 6.52
CA LEU A 7 -15.47 0.14 7.31
C LEU A 7 -15.00 1.57 6.98
N ASN A 8 -15.90 2.54 7.16
CA ASN A 8 -15.78 3.93 6.67
C ASN A 8 -15.06 4.89 7.63
N GLU A 9 -13.92 4.49 8.20
CA GLU A 9 -13.07 5.41 8.97
C GLU A 9 -12.41 6.46 8.08
N PHE A 10 -12.04 6.09 6.86
CA PHE A 10 -11.46 6.98 5.87
C PHE A 10 -12.50 7.36 4.80
N LYS A 11 -13.18 8.49 4.98
CA LYS A 11 -14.34 8.89 4.14
C LYS A 11 -13.95 9.59 2.83
N ASN A 12 -12.78 10.24 2.77
CA ASN A 12 -12.34 11.02 1.61
C ASN A 12 -11.57 10.20 0.56
N ARG A 13 -11.99 8.95 0.31
CA ARG A 13 -11.30 8.01 -0.61
C ARG A 13 -11.36 8.45 -2.06
N ASP A 14 -12.46 9.11 -2.45
CA ASP A 14 -12.75 9.42 -3.85
C ASP A 14 -11.69 10.31 -4.49
N LYS A 15 -11.08 11.21 -3.69
CA LYS A 15 -10.00 12.10 -4.12
C LYS A 15 -8.74 11.37 -4.61
N TYR A 16 -8.50 10.15 -4.16
CA TYR A 16 -7.28 9.39 -4.49
C TYR A 16 -7.45 8.44 -5.68
N ILE A 17 -8.68 8.29 -6.19
CA ILE A 17 -8.99 7.40 -7.32
C ILE A 17 -9.58 8.15 -8.51
N LYS A 18 -10.39 9.19 -8.28
CA LYS A 18 -11.13 9.90 -9.34
C LYS A 18 -10.23 10.35 -10.50
N ASP A 19 -9.01 10.76 -10.20
CA ASP A 19 -8.06 11.31 -11.18
C ASP A 19 -7.08 10.25 -11.74
N ASP A 20 -7.13 9.01 -11.25
CA ASP A 20 -6.30 7.92 -11.77
C ASP A 20 -6.94 7.34 -13.03
N TYR A 21 -6.36 7.65 -14.20
CA TYR A 21 -6.88 7.21 -15.51
C TYR A 21 -7.09 5.70 -15.61
N ARG A 22 -6.32 4.88 -14.86
CA ARG A 22 -6.45 3.40 -14.84
C ARG A 22 -7.77 2.92 -14.22
N PHE A 23 -8.46 3.82 -13.52
CA PHE A 23 -9.67 3.53 -12.75
C PHE A 23 -10.82 4.49 -13.04
N LYS A 24 -10.61 5.58 -13.79
CA LYS A 24 -11.59 6.63 -14.09
C LYS A 24 -12.93 6.05 -14.60
N ASP A 25 -12.88 5.12 -15.55
CA ASP A 25 -14.09 4.52 -16.13
C ASP A 25 -14.77 3.51 -15.21
N ARG A 26 -14.00 2.93 -14.28
CA ARG A 26 -14.51 1.95 -13.30
C ARG A 26 -15.06 2.61 -12.04
N PHE A 27 -14.72 3.87 -11.76
CA PHE A 27 -14.98 4.50 -10.46
C PHE A 27 -16.41 5.04 -10.27
N SER A 28 -17.25 5.11 -11.31
CA SER A 28 -18.59 5.69 -11.17
C SER A 28 -19.56 4.76 -10.39
N LYS A 29 -20.12 5.27 -9.28
CA LYS A 29 -21.22 4.67 -8.51
C LYS A 29 -20.96 3.25 -7.95
N LEU A 30 -19.71 2.88 -7.70
CA LEU A 30 -19.39 1.55 -7.20
C LEU A 30 -19.73 1.34 -5.72
N ASN A 31 -20.25 0.14 -5.40
CA ASN A 31 -20.42 -0.35 -4.03
C ASN A 31 -19.08 -0.24 -3.26
N PRO A 32 -19.07 0.17 -1.97
CA PRO A 32 -17.85 0.27 -1.16
C PRO A 32 -16.94 -0.95 -1.24
N ARG A 33 -17.49 -2.17 -1.29
CA ARG A 33 -16.72 -3.41 -1.44
C ARG A 33 -15.93 -3.48 -2.75
N LYS A 34 -16.48 -2.96 -3.84
CA LYS A 34 -15.78 -2.88 -5.14
C LYS A 34 -14.68 -1.83 -5.09
N ILE A 35 -14.94 -0.67 -4.46
CA ILE A 35 -13.92 0.37 -4.25
C ILE A 35 -12.73 -0.21 -3.50
N ILE A 36 -12.94 -0.92 -2.39
CA ILE A 36 -11.83 -1.48 -1.59
C ILE A 36 -10.99 -2.50 -2.38
N ARG A 37 -11.60 -3.29 -3.26
CA ARG A 37 -10.86 -4.19 -4.17
C ARG A 37 -9.98 -3.38 -5.12
N MET A 38 -10.52 -2.31 -5.70
CA MET A 38 -9.74 -1.41 -6.55
C MET A 38 -8.57 -0.76 -5.81
N TRP A 39 -8.75 -0.39 -4.53
CA TRP A 39 -7.64 0.10 -3.70
C TRP A 39 -6.52 -0.94 -3.55
N ALA A 40 -6.89 -2.21 -3.30
CA ALA A 40 -5.93 -3.29 -3.19
C ALA A 40 -5.22 -3.58 -4.53
N GLU A 41 -5.94 -3.51 -5.65
CA GLU A 41 -5.38 -3.58 -7.02
C GLU A 41 -4.39 -2.44 -7.29
N LYS A 42 -4.77 -1.21 -6.91
CA LYS A 42 -3.93 -0.02 -7.05
C LYS A 42 -2.64 -0.15 -6.24
N GLU A 43 -2.73 -0.64 -5.00
CA GLU A 43 -1.56 -0.88 -4.15
C GLU A 43 -0.59 -1.88 -4.78
N MET A 44 -1.10 -3.02 -5.25
CA MET A 44 -0.28 -4.03 -5.92
C MET A 44 0.42 -3.47 -7.16
N HIS A 45 -0.29 -2.70 -7.99
CA HIS A 45 0.29 -2.03 -9.15
C HIS A 45 1.36 -1.02 -8.78
N ASN A 46 1.14 -0.25 -7.72
CA ASN A 46 2.11 0.72 -7.23
C ASN A 46 3.38 0.04 -6.71
N LEU A 47 3.25 -1.05 -5.94
CA LEU A 47 4.40 -1.85 -5.50
C LEU A 47 5.18 -2.39 -6.70
N LYS A 48 4.51 -3.02 -7.66
CA LYS A 48 5.17 -3.52 -8.88
C LYS A 48 5.91 -2.43 -9.65
N ARG A 49 5.30 -1.24 -9.78
CA ARG A 49 5.93 -0.09 -10.43
C ARG A 49 7.19 0.36 -9.70
N MET A 50 7.16 0.43 -8.36
CA MET A 50 8.33 0.78 -7.55
C MET A 50 9.44 -0.26 -7.69
N GLN A 51 9.10 -1.55 -7.70
CA GLN A 51 10.06 -2.63 -7.93
C GLN A 51 10.73 -2.53 -9.31
N SER A 52 9.94 -2.30 -10.36
CA SER A 52 10.49 -2.10 -11.72
C SER A 52 11.38 -0.86 -11.84
N ALA A 53 11.20 0.13 -10.96
CA ALA A 53 12.07 1.30 -10.87
C ALA A 53 13.30 1.09 -9.97
N GLY A 54 13.50 -0.10 -9.41
CA GLY A 54 14.61 -0.41 -8.51
C GLY A 54 14.50 0.20 -7.12
N ILE A 55 13.32 0.70 -6.73
CA ILE A 55 13.08 1.29 -5.41
C ILE A 55 12.86 0.17 -4.39
N ALA A 56 13.54 0.26 -3.25
CA ALA A 56 13.36 -0.67 -2.14
C ALA A 56 11.93 -0.59 -1.58
N CYS A 57 11.11 -1.60 -1.84
CA CYS A 57 9.75 -1.73 -1.33
C CYS A 57 9.40 -3.21 -1.09
N PRO A 58 8.32 -3.52 -0.35
CA PRO A 58 7.84 -4.89 -0.23
C PRO A 58 7.51 -5.48 -1.61
N GLU A 59 7.83 -6.76 -1.80
CA GLU A 59 7.48 -7.50 -3.01
C GLU A 59 6.04 -7.97 -2.96
N ALA A 60 5.24 -7.61 -3.96
CA ALA A 60 3.85 -8.06 -4.04
C ALA A 60 3.76 -9.48 -4.62
N VAL A 61 3.31 -10.44 -3.80
CA VAL A 61 3.26 -11.87 -4.16
C VAL A 61 1.90 -12.23 -4.76
N LEU A 62 0.81 -11.92 -4.06
CA LEU A 62 -0.55 -12.32 -4.46
C LEU A 62 -1.59 -11.30 -4.02
N LEU A 63 -2.58 -11.04 -4.85
CA LEU A 63 -3.77 -10.27 -4.49
C LEU A 63 -5.02 -11.13 -4.65
N LYS A 64 -5.84 -11.22 -3.59
CA LYS A 64 -7.14 -11.89 -3.62
C LYS A 64 -8.21 -10.98 -3.03
N LYS A 65 -9.10 -10.45 -3.89
CA LYS A 65 -10.13 -9.47 -3.52
C LYS A 65 -9.54 -8.21 -2.87
N HIS A 66 -9.50 -8.16 -1.54
CA HIS A 66 -9.04 -7.03 -0.72
C HIS A 66 -7.92 -7.43 0.24
N VAL A 67 -7.31 -8.59 -0.01
CA VAL A 67 -6.20 -9.14 0.77
C VAL A 67 -4.98 -9.20 -0.15
N LEU A 68 -3.93 -8.46 0.24
CA LEU A 68 -2.67 -8.37 -0.46
C LEU A 68 -1.58 -9.10 0.34
N VAL A 69 -0.99 -10.11 -0.27
CA VAL A 69 0.19 -10.82 0.23
C VAL A 69 1.43 -10.16 -0.35
N MET A 70 2.36 -9.79 0.52
CA MET A 70 3.61 -9.15 0.16
C MET A 70 4.73 -9.64 1.08
N SER A 71 5.99 -9.43 0.68
CA SER A 71 7.16 -9.78 1.49
C SER A 71 7.15 -9.04 2.82
N PHE A 72 7.71 -9.69 3.84
CA PHE A 72 7.84 -9.12 5.18
C PHE A 72 9.12 -8.29 5.27
N ILE A 73 9.01 -7.07 5.78
CA ILE A 73 10.18 -6.23 6.08
C ILE A 73 10.47 -6.35 7.57
N GLY A 74 11.53 -7.07 7.89
CA GLY A 74 11.93 -7.38 9.25
C GLY A 74 12.76 -8.66 9.31
N LYS A 75 13.14 -9.06 10.51
CA LYS A 75 13.95 -10.27 10.76
C LYS A 75 13.34 -11.07 11.89
N ASP A 76 13.41 -12.39 11.83
CA ASP A 76 12.97 -13.29 12.91
C ASP A 76 11.52 -13.01 13.38
N GLN A 77 10.61 -12.75 12.42
CA GLN A 77 9.20 -12.38 12.66
C GLN A 77 8.99 -11.02 13.38
N ILE A 78 10.05 -10.23 13.56
CA ILE A 78 9.99 -8.90 14.16
C ILE A 78 9.95 -7.86 13.03
N PRO A 79 8.91 -7.01 12.95
CA PRO A 79 8.82 -5.99 11.90
C PRO A 79 9.90 -4.94 12.09
N ALA A 80 10.45 -4.44 10.98
CA ALA A 80 11.37 -3.31 11.04
C ALA A 80 10.67 -2.11 11.70
N PRO A 81 11.36 -1.36 12.58
CA PRO A 81 10.79 -0.17 13.18
C PRO A 81 10.47 0.86 12.10
N THR A 82 9.36 1.59 12.27
CA THR A 82 9.11 2.77 11.44
C THR A 82 10.16 3.84 11.74
N LEU A 83 10.44 4.74 10.80
CA LEU A 83 11.42 5.82 11.01
C LEU A 83 11.14 6.63 12.27
N LYS A 84 9.86 6.89 12.59
CA LYS A 84 9.47 7.59 13.84
C LYS A 84 9.80 6.79 15.10
N GLY A 85 9.72 5.46 15.03
CA GLY A 85 10.02 4.57 16.16
C GLY A 85 11.48 4.13 16.23
N ALA A 86 12.30 4.45 15.21
CA ALA A 86 13.70 4.13 15.18
C ALA A 86 14.49 5.08 16.09
N LYS A 87 15.35 4.52 16.94
CA LYS A 87 16.35 5.29 17.69
C LYS A 87 17.58 5.43 16.81
N LEU A 88 17.64 6.50 16.03
CA LEU A 88 18.78 6.81 15.19
C LEU A 88 19.84 7.55 16.01
N GLY A 89 21.11 7.19 15.83
CA GLY A 89 22.22 7.98 16.30
C GLY A 89 22.30 9.34 15.57
N LEU A 90 23.02 10.30 16.16
CA LEU A 90 23.24 11.64 15.59
C LEU A 90 23.92 11.60 14.22
N GLU A 91 24.83 10.63 14.00
CA GLU A 91 25.54 10.45 12.73
C GLU A 91 24.68 9.72 11.68
N GLU A 92 23.85 8.76 12.09
CA GLU A 92 22.91 8.04 11.21
C GLU A 92 21.78 8.96 10.74
N SER A 93 21.38 9.93 11.57
CA SER A 93 20.35 10.91 11.21
C SER A 93 20.84 11.97 10.22
N LYS A 94 22.16 12.21 10.12
CA LYS A 94 22.75 13.14 9.15
C LYS A 94 22.94 12.51 7.76
N GLN A 95 22.94 11.17 7.68
CA GLN A 95 23.08 10.41 6.44
C GLN A 95 21.73 9.99 5.82
N ALA A 96 20.62 10.18 6.54
CA ALA A 96 19.25 9.91 6.09
C ALA A 96 18.62 11.14 5.43
#